data_AF-A0A1C5KKU0-F1
#
_entry.id   AF-A0A1C5KKU0-F1
#
_cell.length_a   1.000
_cell.length_b   1.000
_cell.length_c   1.000
_cell.angle_alpha   90.00
_cell.angle_beta   90.00
_cell.angle_gamma   90.00
#
_symmetry.space_group_name_H-M   'P 1'
#
loop_
_entity.id
_entity.type
_entity.pdbx_description
1 polymer ?
#
loop_
_entity_poly.entity_id
_entity_poly.type
_entity_poly.pdbx_seq_one_letter_code
_entity_poly.pdbx_strand_id
1 'polypeptide(L)'
;MTNIQSTDEKYMREALKQAKKALALGEVPIGCVIVHDGKIIARGYNRRNTDQSTLSHAEITAIRKAGKVLKDWRLEGCTLYVTLEPCQMCAGAIVQARIPRVVMGSMNAKAGCAGSVINLLQMKAFNHQVEIQRDVLREECSAILQDFFREMREKQRAERAPGTLLRSLRGSLPGYVIVEGSEENAADIQKLMAGNEAYFRLVKEEIPTLEQAKESYMVLPPGTGRDQKTFAVFYKKGKCMAVLDFIWGYPEEDTGFIGLFMVAADGQGKGIGKKLFRHIRKAARENGLEKLRLGCYAFNESARNFWEKQGFRTVDTREKEAGELLVMEL
;
A
#
# COMPACT_ATOMS: atom_id res chain seq x y z
N MET A 1 6.17 -30.20 -29.97
CA MET A 1 7.32 -30.73 -29.21
C MET A 1 6.86 -30.93 -27.78
N THR A 2 6.76 -32.18 -27.33
CA THR A 2 6.47 -32.53 -25.94
C THR A 2 7.61 -32.01 -25.07
N ASN A 3 7.34 -30.97 -24.28
CA ASN A 3 8.34 -30.36 -23.43
C ASN A 3 8.71 -31.37 -22.33
N ILE A 4 9.89 -32.00 -22.42
CA ILE A 4 10.37 -32.94 -21.40
C ILE A 4 10.68 -32.10 -20.15
N GLN A 5 9.81 -32.20 -19.15
CA GLN A 5 9.94 -31.48 -17.89
C GLN A 5 11.20 -31.94 -17.14
N SER A 6 12.07 -31.02 -16.73
CA SER A 6 13.27 -31.37 -15.96
C SER A 6 12.90 -31.87 -14.55
N THR A 7 13.76 -32.70 -13.95
CA THR A 7 13.57 -33.20 -12.58
C THR A 7 13.41 -32.05 -11.57
N ASP A 8 14.16 -30.96 -11.74
CA ASP A 8 14.07 -29.80 -10.86
C ASP A 8 12.75 -29.06 -11.02
N GLU A 9 12.26 -28.89 -12.25
CA GLU A 9 10.92 -28.32 -12.48
C GLU A 9 9.83 -29.18 -11.85
N LYS A 10 9.92 -30.51 -11.93
CA LYS A 10 8.96 -31.43 -11.29
C LYS A 10 8.85 -31.15 -9.79
N TYR A 11 9.97 -31.05 -9.08
CA TYR A 11 9.96 -30.80 -7.64
C TYR A 11 9.65 -29.34 -7.28
N MET A 12 10.02 -28.38 -8.12
CA MET A 12 9.62 -26.99 -7.94
C MET A 12 8.09 -26.80 -8.07
N ARG A 13 7.42 -27.53 -8.98
CA ARG A 13 5.94 -27.54 -9.03
C ARG A 13 5.32 -28.09 -7.74
N GLU A 14 5.96 -29.05 -7.08
CA GLU A 14 5.52 -29.55 -5.77
C GLU A 14 5.72 -28.53 -4.65
N ALA A 15 6.80 -27.73 -4.71
CA ALA A 15 6.99 -26.57 -3.83
C ALA A 15 5.93 -25.49 -4.09
N LEU A 16 5.59 -25.18 -5.35
CA LEU A 16 4.49 -24.28 -5.71
C LEU A 16 3.14 -24.76 -5.18
N LYS A 17 2.87 -26.08 -5.18
CA LYS A 17 1.67 -26.62 -4.51
C LYS A 17 1.65 -26.32 -3.01
N GLN A 18 2.80 -26.25 -2.33
CA GLN A 18 2.86 -25.82 -0.93
C GLN A 18 2.70 -24.29 -0.80
N ALA A 19 3.26 -23.49 -1.71
CA ALA A 19 3.05 -22.04 -1.75
C ALA A 19 1.56 -21.68 -1.87
N LYS A 20 0.81 -22.43 -2.70
CA LYS A 20 -0.66 -22.29 -2.81
C LYS A 20 -1.41 -22.60 -1.51
N LYS A 21 -0.87 -23.46 -0.63
CA LYS A 21 -1.45 -23.69 0.70
C LYS A 21 -1.23 -22.51 1.64
N ALA A 22 -0.05 -21.88 1.60
CA ALA A 22 0.19 -20.62 2.32
C ALA A 22 -0.76 -19.53 1.82
N LEU A 23 -0.91 -19.39 0.49
CA LEU A 23 -1.84 -18.44 -0.12
C LEU A 23 -3.28 -18.61 0.40
N ALA A 24 -3.76 -19.85 0.45
CA ALA A 24 -5.10 -20.16 0.95
C ALA A 24 -5.33 -19.79 2.43
N LEU A 25 -4.25 -19.61 3.21
CA LEU A 25 -4.28 -19.14 4.59
C LEU A 25 -4.06 -17.62 4.74
N GLY A 26 -3.91 -16.89 3.63
CA GLY A 26 -3.54 -15.47 3.65
C GLY A 26 -2.07 -15.22 4.07
N GLU A 27 -1.23 -16.25 3.99
CA GLU A 27 0.20 -16.17 4.26
C GLU A 27 0.97 -15.80 2.99
N VAL A 28 2.14 -15.17 3.14
CA VAL A 28 3.06 -14.95 2.01
C VAL A 28 3.32 -16.29 1.32
N PRO A 29 3.03 -16.43 0.01
CA PRO A 29 2.95 -17.73 -0.67
C PRO A 29 4.33 -18.30 -0.99
N ILE A 30 4.96 -18.90 0.03
CA ILE A 30 6.26 -19.55 -0.08
C ILE A 30 6.10 -21.03 0.27
N GLY A 31 6.62 -21.89 -0.59
CA GLY A 31 6.57 -23.34 -0.44
C GLY A 31 7.94 -23.97 -0.56
N CYS A 32 8.11 -25.11 0.12
CA CYS A 32 9.34 -25.87 0.14
C CYS A 32 9.06 -27.38 0.14
N VAL A 33 9.87 -28.15 -0.59
CA VAL A 33 9.93 -29.60 -0.49
C VAL A 33 11.38 -30.07 -0.38
N ILE A 34 11.61 -31.17 0.33
CA ILE A 34 12.93 -31.82 0.43
C ILE A 34 12.83 -33.22 -0.16
N VAL A 35 13.79 -33.54 -1.04
CA VAL A 35 13.88 -34.79 -1.80
C VAL A 35 15.11 -35.56 -1.33
N HIS A 36 14.96 -36.87 -1.15
CA HIS A 36 16.03 -37.83 -0.88
C HIS A 36 15.76 -39.08 -1.72
N ASP A 37 16.76 -39.62 -2.42
CA ASP A 37 16.62 -40.77 -3.33
C ASP A 37 15.44 -40.66 -4.32
N GLY A 38 15.28 -39.48 -4.92
CA GLY A 38 14.20 -39.19 -5.87
C GLY A 38 12.79 -39.20 -5.27
N LYS A 39 12.65 -39.17 -3.94
CA LYS A 39 11.36 -39.14 -3.23
C LYS A 39 11.25 -37.90 -2.37
N ILE A 40 10.09 -37.24 -2.39
CA ILE A 40 9.83 -36.11 -1.49
C ILE A 40 9.54 -36.65 -0.08
N ILE A 41 10.49 -36.44 0.82
CA ILE A 41 10.40 -36.87 2.23
C ILE A 41 9.79 -35.80 3.14
N ALA A 42 9.82 -34.53 2.74
CA ALA A 42 9.24 -33.46 3.54
C ALA A 42 8.65 -32.32 2.70
N ARG A 43 7.66 -31.64 3.29
CA ARG A 43 6.94 -30.50 2.70
C ARG A 43 6.70 -29.42 3.75
N GLY A 44 6.94 -28.18 3.40
CA GLY A 44 6.68 -27.01 4.21
C GLY A 44 6.11 -25.86 3.39
N TYR A 45 5.36 -24.98 4.04
CA TYR A 45 4.93 -23.71 3.50
C TYR A 45 4.95 -22.68 4.62
N ASN A 46 5.02 -21.40 4.27
CA ASN A 46 5.04 -20.32 5.24
C ASN A 46 3.73 -20.30 6.06
N ARG A 47 3.87 -20.21 7.38
CA ARG A 47 2.78 -20.15 8.38
C ARG A 47 3.06 -19.13 9.47
N ARG A 48 3.91 -18.12 9.19
CA ARG A 48 4.38 -17.17 10.18
C ARG A 48 3.24 -16.50 10.96
N ASN A 49 2.20 -16.05 10.27
CA ASN A 49 1.08 -15.35 10.89
C ASN A 49 0.13 -16.34 11.60
N THR A 50 -0.09 -17.52 11.01
CA THR A 50 -0.96 -18.58 11.51
C THR A 50 -0.42 -19.15 12.81
N ASP A 51 0.88 -19.41 12.86
CA ASP A 51 1.54 -20.00 14.02
C ASP A 51 2.07 -18.95 15.00
N GLN A 52 1.90 -17.65 14.68
CA GLN A 52 2.43 -16.52 15.46
C GLN A 52 3.93 -16.70 15.79
N SER A 53 4.71 -17.16 14.81
CA SER A 53 6.11 -17.54 15.00
C SER A 53 6.96 -17.09 13.84
N THR A 54 8.00 -16.32 14.16
CA THR A 54 9.02 -15.87 13.20
C THR A 54 9.81 -17.02 12.57
N LEU A 55 9.77 -18.22 13.17
CA LEU A 55 10.47 -19.42 12.68
C LEU A 55 9.62 -20.26 11.71
N SER A 56 8.33 -19.98 11.56
CA SER A 56 7.40 -20.80 10.76
C SER A 56 7.51 -20.57 9.25
N HIS A 57 8.74 -20.57 8.73
CA HIS A 57 9.05 -20.52 7.30
C HIS A 57 8.94 -21.91 6.66
N ALA A 58 8.79 -21.92 5.33
CA ALA A 58 8.62 -23.15 4.55
C ALA A 58 9.81 -24.10 4.71
N GLU A 59 11.02 -23.57 4.61
CA GLU A 59 12.29 -24.29 4.67
C GLU A 59 12.51 -24.89 6.06
N ILE A 60 12.33 -24.09 7.12
CA ILE A 60 12.46 -24.56 8.51
C ILE A 60 11.48 -25.71 8.80
N THR A 61 10.23 -25.57 8.34
CA THR A 61 9.22 -26.61 8.49
C THR A 61 9.60 -27.89 7.74
N ALA A 62 10.12 -27.75 6.51
CA ALA A 62 10.55 -28.89 5.70
C ALA A 62 11.77 -29.60 6.31
N ILE A 63 12.81 -28.86 6.72
CA ILE A 63 14.03 -29.38 7.37
C ILE A 63 13.66 -30.17 8.63
N ARG A 64 12.83 -29.60 9.51
CA ARG A 64 12.37 -30.27 10.73
C ARG A 64 11.65 -31.59 10.43
N LYS A 65 10.82 -31.63 9.38
CA LYS A 65 10.10 -32.84 8.99
C LYS A 65 11.02 -33.88 8.35
N ALA A 66 11.95 -33.46 7.51
CA ALA A 66 12.94 -34.34 6.88
C ALA A 66 13.80 -35.03 7.94
N GLY A 67 14.26 -34.29 8.96
CA GLY A 67 15.07 -34.88 10.03
C GLY A 67 14.33 -35.93 10.84
N LYS A 68 13.00 -35.76 11.03
CA LYS A 68 12.17 -36.80 11.64
C LYS A 68 12.04 -38.05 10.78
N VAL A 69 11.99 -37.90 9.46
CA VAL A 69 11.91 -39.03 8.51
C VAL A 69 13.22 -39.80 8.46
N LEU A 70 14.35 -39.10 8.41
CA LEU A 70 15.69 -39.72 8.39
C LEU A 70 16.16 -40.16 9.77
N LYS A 71 15.50 -39.71 10.84
CA LYS A 71 15.92 -39.87 12.24
C LYS A 71 17.33 -39.33 12.49
N ASP A 72 17.69 -38.28 11.78
CA ASP A 72 18.97 -37.56 11.89
C ASP A 72 18.71 -36.06 11.67
N TRP A 73 19.54 -35.21 12.25
CA TRP A 73 19.55 -33.79 11.95
C TRP A 73 20.37 -33.47 10.70
N ARG A 74 21.28 -34.38 10.30
CA ARG A 74 21.99 -34.29 9.02
C ARG A 74 21.10 -34.75 7.89
N LEU A 75 20.89 -33.86 6.92
CA LEU A 75 20.12 -34.10 5.70
C LEU A 75 21.07 -34.25 4.50
N GLU A 76 22.13 -35.02 4.68
CA GLU A 76 23.03 -35.41 3.61
C GLU A 76 22.27 -36.21 2.54
N GLY A 77 22.73 -36.15 1.28
CA GLY A 77 22.01 -36.77 0.15
C GLY A 77 20.69 -36.09 -0.23
N CYS A 78 20.24 -35.06 0.50
CA CYS A 78 18.99 -34.37 0.21
C CYS A 78 19.16 -33.19 -0.75
N THR A 79 18.12 -32.90 -1.54
CA THR A 79 17.98 -31.63 -2.26
C THR A 79 16.77 -30.88 -1.73
N LEU A 80 16.95 -29.59 -1.42
CA LEU A 80 15.88 -28.70 -1.00
C LEU A 80 15.41 -27.85 -2.18
N TYR A 81 14.11 -27.85 -2.43
CA TYR A 81 13.45 -27.02 -3.43
C TYR A 81 12.60 -25.96 -2.73
N VAL A 82 12.77 -24.69 -3.08
CA VAL A 82 12.03 -23.58 -2.46
C VAL A 82 11.61 -22.53 -3.50
N THR A 83 10.39 -22.02 -3.40
CA THR A 83 9.86 -21.09 -4.42
C THR A 83 10.48 -19.70 -4.37
N LEU A 84 11.08 -19.30 -3.24
CA LEU A 84 11.73 -18.01 -3.06
C LEU A 84 13.11 -18.22 -2.41
N GLU A 85 14.09 -17.42 -2.80
CA GLU A 85 15.43 -17.43 -2.23
C GLU A 85 15.40 -17.38 -0.67
N PRO A 86 16.11 -18.29 0.01
CA PRO A 86 16.15 -18.36 1.47
C PRO A 86 16.66 -17.07 2.12
N CYS A 87 16.01 -16.66 3.21
CA CYS A 87 16.51 -15.58 4.08
C CYS A 87 17.68 -16.03 4.98
N GLN A 88 18.26 -15.11 5.77
CA GLN A 88 19.39 -15.38 6.66
C GLN A 88 19.14 -16.57 7.62
N MET A 89 17.92 -16.67 8.14
CA MET A 89 17.51 -17.75 9.05
C MET A 89 17.48 -19.10 8.33
N CYS A 90 16.81 -19.15 7.18
CA CYS A 90 16.65 -20.38 6.41
C CYS A 90 17.98 -20.84 5.82
N ALA A 91 18.79 -19.91 5.29
CA ALA A 91 20.12 -20.22 4.77
C ALA A 91 21.04 -20.77 5.87
N GLY A 92 21.03 -20.18 7.06
CA GLY A 92 21.75 -20.71 8.22
C GLY A 92 21.27 -22.12 8.60
N ALA A 93 19.96 -22.37 8.61
CA ALA A 93 19.41 -23.69 8.90
C ALA A 93 19.79 -24.74 7.85
N ILE A 94 19.82 -24.37 6.57
CA ILE A 94 20.25 -25.25 5.47
C ILE A 94 21.70 -25.70 5.66
N VAL A 95 22.59 -24.76 5.98
CA VAL A 95 24.01 -25.04 6.26
C VAL A 95 24.16 -25.94 7.49
N GLN A 96 23.45 -25.64 8.58
CA GLN A 96 23.49 -26.46 9.80
C GLN A 96 22.92 -27.87 9.57
N ALA A 97 21.91 -28.02 8.71
CA ALA A 97 21.31 -29.31 8.35
C ALA A 97 22.14 -30.12 7.35
N ARG A 98 23.31 -29.63 6.90
CA ARG A 98 24.19 -30.34 5.94
C ARG A 98 23.51 -30.68 4.61
N ILE A 99 22.53 -29.89 4.18
CA ILE A 99 21.88 -30.10 2.88
C ILE A 99 22.88 -29.78 1.77
N PRO A 100 23.24 -30.72 0.88
CA PRO A 100 24.26 -30.49 -0.15
C PRO A 100 23.79 -29.59 -1.30
N ARG A 101 22.48 -29.56 -1.60
CA ARG A 101 21.95 -28.85 -2.78
C ARG A 101 20.65 -28.12 -2.50
N VAL A 102 20.57 -26.87 -2.97
CA VAL A 102 19.38 -26.03 -2.93
C VAL A 102 19.01 -25.60 -4.34
N VAL A 103 17.74 -25.77 -4.69
CA VAL A 103 17.14 -25.31 -5.94
C VAL A 103 16.08 -24.28 -5.60
N MET A 104 16.19 -23.09 -6.17
CA MET A 104 15.27 -21.98 -5.88
C MET A 104 14.63 -21.39 -7.12
N GLY A 105 13.38 -20.95 -6.96
CA GLY A 105 12.58 -20.38 -8.04
C GLY A 105 12.85 -18.90 -8.30
N SER A 106 12.36 -18.04 -7.42
CA SER A 106 12.56 -16.58 -7.52
C SER A 106 13.65 -16.07 -6.57
N MET A 107 14.31 -14.97 -6.95
CA MET A 107 15.31 -14.28 -6.12
C MET A 107 14.64 -13.30 -5.14
N ASN A 108 15.29 -13.02 -4.01
CA ASN A 108 14.77 -12.16 -2.95
C ASN A 108 15.69 -10.95 -2.71
N ALA A 109 15.45 -9.88 -3.46
CA ALA A 109 16.30 -8.67 -3.41
C ALA A 109 16.38 -8.02 -2.02
N LYS A 110 15.38 -8.21 -1.15
CA LYS A 110 15.32 -7.52 0.16
C LYS A 110 15.89 -8.33 1.32
N ALA A 111 15.90 -9.66 1.22
CA ALA A 111 16.31 -10.53 2.35
C ALA A 111 17.05 -11.80 1.94
N GLY A 112 17.27 -12.02 0.63
CA GLY A 112 17.88 -13.23 0.08
C GLY A 112 19.32 -13.40 0.53
N CYS A 113 19.62 -14.56 1.12
CA CYS A 113 20.92 -14.89 1.69
C CYS A 113 21.60 -16.07 0.98
N ALA A 114 21.22 -16.32 -0.28
CA ALA A 114 21.85 -17.29 -1.19
C ALA A 114 22.38 -16.62 -2.47
N GLY A 115 22.60 -15.30 -2.45
CA GLY A 115 23.11 -14.53 -3.57
C GLY A 115 22.66 -13.08 -3.67
N SER A 116 21.48 -12.70 -3.17
CA SER A 116 20.97 -11.33 -3.32
C SER A 116 21.61 -10.32 -2.36
N VAL A 117 21.40 -10.46 -1.05
CA VAL A 117 21.97 -9.56 -0.03
C VAL A 117 23.35 -10.07 0.40
N ILE A 118 23.42 -11.37 0.72
CA ILE A 118 24.64 -12.10 1.06
C ILE A 118 24.51 -13.54 0.54
N ASN A 119 25.60 -14.32 0.55
CA ASN A 119 25.56 -15.73 0.16
C ASN A 119 26.10 -16.61 1.30
N LEU A 120 25.25 -16.90 2.29
CA LEU A 120 25.59 -17.75 3.44
C LEU A 120 25.82 -19.21 3.03
N LEU A 121 25.14 -19.67 1.97
CA LEU A 121 25.17 -21.05 1.50
C LEU A 121 26.53 -21.48 0.93
N GLN A 122 27.36 -20.53 0.48
CA GLN A 122 28.68 -20.81 -0.12
C GLN A 122 29.83 -20.06 0.58
N MET A 123 29.64 -19.64 1.83
CA MET A 123 30.74 -19.02 2.60
C MET A 123 31.84 -20.04 2.86
N LYS A 124 33.06 -19.74 2.40
CA LYS A 124 34.25 -20.59 2.61
C LYS A 124 34.60 -20.79 4.09
N ALA A 125 34.22 -19.84 4.95
CA ALA A 125 34.47 -19.91 6.39
C ALA A 125 33.57 -20.91 7.14
N PHE A 126 32.46 -21.35 6.52
CA PHE A 126 31.60 -22.38 7.12
C PHE A 126 32.11 -23.77 6.81
N ASN A 127 31.76 -24.73 7.65
CA ASN A 127 32.17 -26.14 7.54
C ASN A 127 31.28 -26.95 6.58
N HIS A 128 30.36 -26.31 5.85
CA HIS A 128 29.51 -26.91 4.84
C HIS A 128 29.17 -25.85 3.78
N GLN A 129 29.26 -26.23 2.51
CA GLN A 129 28.90 -25.40 1.38
C GLN A 129 27.85 -26.14 0.55
N VAL A 130 26.94 -25.36 -0.03
CA VAL A 130 25.76 -25.86 -0.72
C VAL A 130 25.86 -25.53 -2.20
N GLU A 131 25.57 -26.51 -3.04
CA GLU A 131 25.33 -26.30 -4.48
C GLU A 131 24.02 -25.54 -4.66
N ILE A 132 24.04 -24.49 -5.48
CA ILE A 132 22.88 -23.62 -5.70
C ILE A 132 22.46 -23.69 -7.17
N GLN A 133 21.23 -24.11 -7.43
CA GLN A 133 20.56 -23.92 -8.71
C GLN A 133 19.50 -22.82 -8.56
N ARG A 134 19.53 -21.84 -9.46
CA ARG A 134 18.62 -20.68 -9.44
C ARG A 134 17.61 -20.78 -10.58
N ASP A 135 16.57 -19.97 -10.47
CA ASP A 135 15.67 -19.60 -11.57
C ASP A 135 14.80 -20.73 -12.14
N VAL A 136 14.61 -21.80 -11.37
CA VAL A 136 13.74 -22.91 -11.78
C VAL A 136 12.29 -22.49 -11.63
N LEU A 137 11.56 -22.35 -12.73
CA LEU A 137 10.19 -21.80 -12.77
C LEU A 137 10.12 -20.41 -12.11
N ARG A 138 11.12 -19.56 -12.38
CA ARG A 138 11.22 -18.20 -11.83
C ARG A 138 9.95 -17.39 -12.05
N GLU A 139 9.39 -17.44 -13.26
CA GLU A 139 8.20 -16.68 -13.65
C GLU A 139 7.00 -17.09 -12.81
N GLU A 140 6.73 -18.39 -12.69
CA GLU A 140 5.62 -18.92 -11.89
C GLU A 140 5.78 -18.60 -10.39
N CYS A 141 7.00 -18.74 -9.87
CA CYS A 141 7.30 -18.44 -8.47
C CYS A 141 7.20 -16.93 -8.16
N SER A 142 7.56 -16.08 -9.11
CA SER A 142 7.46 -14.62 -8.96
C SER A 142 6.01 -14.15 -9.09
N ALA A 143 5.25 -14.70 -10.04
CA ALA A 143 3.86 -14.33 -10.29
C ALA A 143 2.98 -14.50 -9.04
N ILE A 144 3.03 -15.67 -8.39
CA ILE A 144 2.21 -15.93 -7.18
C ILE A 144 2.53 -14.95 -6.03
N LEU A 145 3.79 -14.53 -5.87
CA LEU A 145 4.19 -13.54 -4.86
C LEU A 145 3.69 -12.13 -5.23
N GLN A 146 3.85 -11.75 -6.50
CA GLN A 146 3.40 -10.45 -6.99
C GLN A 146 1.88 -10.29 -6.88
N ASP A 147 1.14 -11.34 -7.25
CA ASP A 147 -0.32 -11.40 -7.16
C ASP A 147 -0.79 -11.25 -5.72
N PHE A 148 -0.18 -11.98 -4.78
CA PHE A 148 -0.48 -11.87 -3.35
C PHE A 148 -0.31 -10.45 -2.82
N PHE A 149 0.82 -9.80 -3.10
CA PHE A 149 1.06 -8.45 -2.61
C PHE A 149 0.19 -7.39 -3.33
N ARG A 150 -0.18 -7.64 -4.60
CA ARG A 150 -1.13 -6.78 -5.32
C ARG A 150 -2.52 -6.84 -4.69
N GLU A 151 -3.06 -8.05 -4.49
CA GLU A 151 -4.35 -8.25 -3.83
C GLU A 151 -4.35 -7.70 -2.39
N MET A 152 -3.25 -7.85 -1.65
CA MET A 152 -3.12 -7.28 -0.31
C MET A 152 -3.19 -5.75 -0.33
N ARG A 153 -2.53 -5.09 -1.29
CA ARG A 153 -2.61 -3.63 -1.48
C ARG A 153 -4.01 -3.20 -1.89
N GLU A 154 -4.66 -3.92 -2.79
CA GLU A 154 -6.03 -3.64 -3.23
C GLU A 154 -7.04 -3.75 -2.07
N LYS A 155 -6.93 -4.78 -1.23
CA LYS A 155 -7.74 -4.91 -0.01
C LYS A 155 -7.50 -3.77 0.97
N GLN A 156 -6.25 -3.41 1.21
CA GLN A 156 -5.92 -2.27 2.07
C GLN A 156 -6.46 -0.95 1.51
N ARG A 157 -6.44 -0.76 0.18
CA ARG A 157 -7.06 0.40 -0.48
C ARG A 157 -8.58 0.39 -0.29
N ALA A 158 -9.24 -0.75 -0.50
CA ALA A 158 -10.68 -0.89 -0.31
C ALA A 158 -11.11 -0.66 1.16
N GLU A 159 -10.31 -1.08 2.13
CA GLU A 159 -10.54 -0.82 3.55
C GLU A 159 -10.31 0.66 3.92
N ARG A 160 -9.49 1.38 3.15
CA ARG A 160 -9.19 2.82 3.33
C ARG A 160 -10.11 3.76 2.55
N ALA A 161 -11.07 3.23 1.80
CA ALA A 161 -12.00 3.94 0.90
C ALA A 161 -12.89 5.03 1.58
N PRO A 162 -13.55 5.93 0.82
CA PRO A 162 -14.01 7.29 1.20
C PRO A 162 -15.01 7.41 2.36
N GLY A 163 -15.64 6.30 2.75
CA GLY A 163 -16.54 6.27 3.90
C GLY A 163 -15.83 6.54 5.24
N THR A 164 -14.51 6.39 5.30
CA THR A 164 -13.69 6.55 6.51
C THR A 164 -13.52 8.01 6.94
N LEU A 165 -13.19 8.95 6.04
CA LEU A 165 -13.04 10.37 6.40
C LEU A 165 -14.36 10.98 6.85
N LEU A 166 -15.45 10.77 6.10
CA LEU A 166 -16.76 11.26 6.53
C LEU A 166 -17.19 10.67 7.88
N ARG A 167 -16.96 9.38 8.10
CA ARG A 167 -17.26 8.73 9.38
C ARG A 167 -16.44 9.34 10.53
N SER A 168 -15.13 9.51 10.36
CA SER A 168 -14.25 10.13 11.35
C SER A 168 -14.60 11.61 11.60
N LEU A 169 -14.96 12.35 10.56
CA LEU A 169 -15.37 13.75 10.68
C LEU A 169 -16.72 13.89 11.42
N ARG A 170 -17.72 13.08 11.05
CA ARG A 170 -19.03 13.04 11.73
C ARG A 170 -18.91 12.77 13.22
N GLY A 171 -18.00 11.87 13.62
CA GLY A 171 -17.75 11.54 15.02
C GLY A 171 -16.97 12.60 15.81
N SER A 172 -16.28 13.53 15.15
CA SER A 172 -15.33 14.43 15.81
C SER A 172 -15.73 15.92 15.81
N LEU A 173 -16.71 16.34 15.00
CA LEU A 173 -17.13 17.74 14.86
C LEU A 173 -18.53 17.98 15.45
N PRO A 174 -18.66 18.19 16.78
CA PRO A 174 -19.97 18.42 17.40
C PRO A 174 -20.64 19.69 16.87
N GLY A 175 -21.94 19.57 16.60
CA GLY A 175 -22.77 20.65 16.04
C GLY A 175 -22.63 20.85 14.54
N TYR A 176 -21.85 20.01 13.84
CA TYR A 176 -21.82 19.97 12.38
C TYR A 176 -22.56 18.71 11.87
N VAL A 177 -23.30 18.88 10.78
CA VAL A 177 -23.82 17.78 9.97
C VAL A 177 -22.94 17.70 8.72
N ILE A 178 -22.33 16.55 8.46
CA ILE A 178 -21.35 16.39 7.38
C ILE A 178 -21.84 15.32 6.43
N VAL A 179 -22.05 15.70 5.18
CA VAL A 179 -22.59 14.83 4.12
C VAL A 179 -21.64 14.75 2.94
N GLU A 180 -21.78 13.72 2.12
CA GLU A 180 -21.09 13.65 0.84
C GLU A 180 -21.76 14.61 -0.15
N GLY A 181 -20.99 15.22 -1.05
CA GLY A 181 -21.50 16.00 -2.16
C GLY A 181 -22.39 15.15 -3.06
N SER A 182 -23.57 15.67 -3.38
CA SER A 182 -24.58 15.02 -4.22
C SER A 182 -25.47 16.06 -4.89
N GLU A 183 -26.32 15.61 -5.81
CA GLU A 183 -27.30 16.50 -6.47
C GLU A 183 -28.22 17.19 -5.45
N GLU A 184 -28.55 16.51 -4.35
CA GLU A 184 -29.42 17.04 -3.28
C GLU A 184 -28.85 18.30 -2.60
N ASN A 185 -27.52 18.41 -2.52
CA ASN A 185 -26.84 19.55 -1.89
C ASN A 185 -26.07 20.44 -2.88
N ALA A 186 -26.18 20.18 -4.19
CA ALA A 186 -25.53 20.97 -5.23
C ALA A 186 -25.89 22.46 -5.18
N ALA A 187 -27.15 22.80 -4.85
CA ALA A 187 -27.60 24.18 -4.71
C ALA A 187 -26.90 24.91 -3.55
N ASP A 188 -26.66 24.23 -2.43
CA ASP A 188 -25.95 24.80 -1.29
C ASP A 188 -24.45 24.96 -1.57
N ILE A 189 -23.85 23.99 -2.28
CA ILE A 189 -22.47 24.07 -2.76
C ILE A 189 -22.31 25.28 -3.68
N GLN A 190 -23.17 25.40 -4.69
CA GLN A 190 -23.18 26.51 -5.65
C GLN A 190 -23.33 27.85 -4.93
N LYS A 191 -24.27 27.94 -3.98
CA LYS A 191 -24.48 29.16 -3.17
C LYS A 191 -23.25 29.52 -2.34
N LEU A 192 -22.57 28.53 -1.76
CA LEU A 192 -21.33 28.75 -1.03
C LEU A 192 -20.22 29.26 -1.95
N MET A 193 -20.08 28.67 -3.15
CA MET A 193 -19.10 29.09 -4.16
C MET A 193 -19.38 30.51 -4.66
N ALA A 194 -20.63 30.83 -4.99
CA ALA A 194 -21.04 32.17 -5.41
C ALA A 194 -20.77 33.24 -4.33
N GLY A 195 -20.95 32.88 -3.05
CA GLY A 195 -20.59 33.75 -1.93
C GLY A 195 -19.08 34.01 -1.79
N ASN A 196 -18.23 33.22 -2.46
CA ASN A 196 -16.78 33.31 -2.47
C ASN A 196 -16.24 33.87 -3.80
N GLU A 197 -17.00 34.74 -4.49
CA GLU A 197 -16.64 35.30 -5.79
C GLU A 197 -15.20 35.85 -5.88
N ALA A 198 -14.69 36.47 -4.81
CA ALA A 198 -13.32 36.99 -4.77
C ALA A 198 -12.26 35.91 -5.03
N TYR A 199 -12.51 34.66 -4.61
CA TYR A 199 -11.62 33.53 -4.90
C TYR A 199 -11.61 33.21 -6.40
N PHE A 200 -12.78 33.08 -7.03
CA PHE A 200 -12.92 32.71 -8.43
C PHE A 200 -12.31 33.77 -9.36
N ARG A 201 -12.57 35.06 -9.08
CA ARG A 201 -11.90 36.17 -9.79
C ARG A 201 -10.39 36.11 -9.67
N LEU A 202 -9.88 35.77 -8.48
CA LEU A 202 -8.43 35.70 -8.22
C LEU A 202 -7.76 34.58 -9.01
N VAL A 203 -8.38 33.40 -9.11
CA VAL A 203 -7.84 32.27 -9.89
C VAL A 203 -8.22 32.31 -11.37
N LYS A 204 -8.90 33.38 -11.82
CA LYS A 204 -9.40 33.56 -13.20
C LYS A 204 -10.33 32.44 -13.67
N GLU A 205 -11.12 31.90 -12.74
CA GLU A 205 -12.13 30.89 -13.04
C GLU A 205 -13.54 31.50 -12.93
N GLU A 206 -14.49 30.96 -13.68
CA GLU A 206 -15.90 31.30 -13.51
C GLU A 206 -16.46 30.65 -12.25
N ILE A 207 -17.41 31.31 -11.60
CA ILE A 207 -18.17 30.68 -10.52
C ILE A 207 -18.96 29.53 -11.15
N PRO A 208 -18.85 28.29 -10.62
CA PRO A 208 -19.60 27.16 -11.15
C PRO A 208 -21.10 27.43 -11.17
N THR A 209 -21.74 27.14 -12.30
CA THR A 209 -23.19 27.05 -12.44
C THR A 209 -23.73 25.89 -11.60
N LEU A 210 -25.05 25.80 -11.44
CA LEU A 210 -25.66 24.68 -10.71
C LEU A 210 -25.33 23.32 -11.37
N GLU A 211 -25.34 23.24 -12.70
CA GLU A 211 -24.97 22.01 -13.41
C GLU A 211 -23.50 21.65 -13.20
N GLN A 212 -22.59 22.64 -13.29
CA GLN A 212 -21.18 22.41 -12.97
C GLN A 212 -20.96 22.02 -11.50
N ALA A 213 -21.77 22.54 -10.57
CA ALA A 213 -21.71 22.14 -9.16
C ALA A 213 -22.16 20.67 -8.96
N LYS A 214 -23.18 20.19 -9.69
CA LYS A 214 -23.58 18.78 -9.72
C LYS A 214 -22.48 17.85 -10.25
N GLU A 215 -21.56 18.37 -11.06
CA GLU A 215 -20.45 17.58 -11.62
C GLU A 215 -19.14 17.76 -10.84
N SER A 216 -19.00 18.85 -10.07
CA SER A 216 -17.76 19.21 -9.37
C SER A 216 -17.25 18.15 -8.38
N TYR A 217 -18.17 17.42 -7.73
CA TYR A 217 -17.83 16.31 -6.84
C TYR A 217 -17.50 14.99 -7.57
N MET A 218 -17.59 14.97 -8.90
CA MET A 218 -17.26 13.82 -9.76
C MET A 218 -15.92 13.96 -10.48
N VAL A 219 -15.36 15.19 -10.59
CA VAL A 219 -14.08 15.44 -11.26
C VAL A 219 -12.93 14.77 -10.51
N LEU A 220 -12.06 14.06 -11.21
CA LEU A 220 -10.94 13.30 -10.64
C LEU A 220 -9.63 13.62 -11.38
N PRO A 221 -8.48 13.73 -10.70
CA PRO A 221 -7.18 13.75 -11.35
C PRO A 221 -6.93 12.50 -12.19
N PRO A 222 -6.11 12.60 -13.26
CA PRO A 222 -5.72 11.44 -14.05
C PRO A 222 -5.16 10.31 -13.19
N GLY A 223 -5.60 9.08 -13.44
CA GLY A 223 -5.15 7.88 -12.72
C GLY A 223 -5.78 7.66 -11.35
N THR A 224 -6.83 8.42 -10.99
CA THR A 224 -7.58 8.21 -9.74
C THR A 224 -8.99 7.68 -9.98
N GLY A 225 -9.49 6.86 -9.05
CA GLY A 225 -10.84 6.30 -9.06
C GLY A 225 -11.80 7.06 -8.15
N ARG A 226 -13.13 6.86 -8.34
CA ARG A 226 -14.16 7.49 -7.48
C ARG A 226 -14.06 7.07 -6.01
N ASP A 227 -13.57 5.86 -5.78
CA ASP A 227 -13.20 5.28 -4.49
C ASP A 227 -11.99 5.97 -3.83
N GLN A 228 -11.32 6.89 -4.50
CA GLN A 228 -10.28 7.72 -3.90
C GLN A 228 -10.77 9.12 -3.57
N LYS A 229 -11.99 9.52 -3.92
CA LYS A 229 -12.47 10.88 -3.69
C LYS A 229 -13.50 10.96 -2.57
N THR A 230 -13.34 11.95 -1.71
CA THR A 230 -14.33 12.38 -0.72
C THR A 230 -14.64 13.84 -0.96
N PHE A 231 -15.88 14.14 -1.34
CA PHE A 231 -16.35 15.53 -1.40
C PHE A 231 -17.25 15.79 -0.18
N ALA A 232 -16.71 16.43 0.86
CA ALA A 232 -17.44 16.65 2.11
C ALA A 232 -18.10 18.04 2.16
N VAL A 233 -19.38 18.09 2.51
CA VAL A 233 -20.14 19.33 2.74
C VAL A 233 -20.44 19.46 4.23
N PHE A 234 -20.05 20.60 4.82
CA PHE A 234 -20.16 20.85 6.26
C PHE A 234 -21.31 21.81 6.55
N TYR A 235 -22.36 21.32 7.19
CA TYR A 235 -23.50 22.11 7.62
C TYR A 235 -23.43 22.44 9.11
N LYS A 236 -23.90 23.64 9.49
CA LYS A 236 -24.13 24.02 10.89
C LYS A 236 -25.40 24.84 10.98
N LYS A 237 -26.34 24.44 11.84
CA LYS A 237 -27.66 25.07 11.97
C LYS A 237 -28.39 25.22 10.61
N GLY A 238 -28.33 24.18 9.77
CA GLY A 238 -28.97 24.15 8.44
C GLY A 238 -28.27 24.97 7.35
N LYS A 239 -27.15 25.65 7.66
CA LYS A 239 -26.39 26.43 6.68
C LYS A 239 -25.12 25.69 6.25
N CYS A 240 -24.85 25.66 4.94
CA CYS A 240 -23.58 25.20 4.40
C CYS A 240 -22.44 26.16 4.80
N MET A 241 -21.49 25.64 5.57
CA MET A 241 -20.39 26.41 6.17
C MET A 241 -19.07 26.20 5.47
N ALA A 242 -18.85 25.04 4.85
CA ALA A 242 -17.63 24.72 4.12
C ALA A 242 -17.85 23.54 3.17
N VAL A 243 -16.98 23.44 2.17
CA VAL A 243 -16.81 22.26 1.31
C VAL A 243 -15.34 21.82 1.29
N LEU A 244 -15.10 20.53 1.13
CA LEU A 244 -13.79 19.91 1.02
C LEU A 244 -13.81 18.90 -0.14
N ASP A 245 -12.91 19.07 -1.10
CA ASP A 245 -12.55 18.04 -2.07
C ASP A 245 -11.23 17.39 -1.64
N PHE A 246 -11.28 16.10 -1.33
CA PHE A 246 -10.17 15.34 -0.78
C PHE A 246 -9.94 14.06 -1.58
N ILE A 247 -8.68 13.79 -1.90
CA ILE A 247 -8.28 12.64 -2.72
C ILE A 247 -7.28 11.80 -1.94
N TRP A 248 -7.60 10.53 -1.77
CA TRP A 248 -6.83 9.56 -1.00
C TRP A 248 -5.75 8.89 -1.83
N GLY A 249 -4.55 8.78 -1.27
CA GLY A 249 -3.42 8.09 -1.91
C GLY A 249 -2.98 8.78 -3.19
N TYR A 250 -2.99 10.12 -3.20
CA TYR A 250 -2.58 10.93 -4.35
C TYR A 250 -1.63 12.06 -3.93
N PRO A 251 -0.53 12.32 -4.67
CA PRO A 251 -0.03 11.51 -5.79
C PRO A 251 0.69 10.22 -5.36
N GLU A 252 0.95 10.06 -4.06
CA GLU A 252 1.60 8.91 -3.44
C GLU A 252 0.61 8.16 -2.54
N GLU A 253 0.76 6.84 -2.36
CA GLU A 253 -0.20 6.01 -1.61
C GLU A 253 -0.40 6.43 -0.14
N ASP A 254 0.60 7.08 0.46
CA ASP A 254 0.62 7.57 1.84
C ASP A 254 0.11 9.02 1.98
N THR A 255 -0.30 9.66 0.88
CA THR A 255 -0.57 11.09 0.82
C THR A 255 -2.04 11.38 0.54
N GLY A 256 -2.62 12.31 1.30
CA GLY A 256 -3.95 12.87 1.02
C GLY A 256 -3.85 14.22 0.31
N PHE A 257 -4.50 14.36 -0.83
CA PHE A 257 -4.50 15.61 -1.60
C PHE A 257 -5.78 16.42 -1.36
N ILE A 258 -5.63 17.68 -0.97
CA ILE A 258 -6.73 18.62 -0.83
C ILE A 258 -6.88 19.38 -2.15
N GLY A 259 -7.87 18.99 -2.94
CA GLY A 259 -8.19 19.66 -4.21
C GLY A 259 -8.88 21.00 -4.01
N LEU A 260 -9.78 21.07 -3.02
CA LEU A 260 -10.51 22.27 -2.67
C LEU A 260 -10.80 22.26 -1.17
N PHE A 261 -10.59 23.38 -0.50
CA PHE A 261 -11.13 23.59 0.84
C PHE A 261 -11.60 25.03 0.96
N MET A 262 -12.92 25.21 1.00
CA MET A 262 -13.55 26.53 0.97
C MET A 262 -14.51 26.68 2.14
N VAL A 263 -14.35 27.77 2.89
CA VAL A 263 -15.26 28.15 3.98
C VAL A 263 -16.19 29.25 3.45
N ALA A 264 -17.46 29.20 3.83
CA ALA A 264 -18.44 30.24 3.50
C ALA A 264 -17.88 31.63 3.87
N ALA A 265 -18.09 32.63 3.01
CA ALA A 265 -17.48 33.95 3.15
C ALA A 265 -17.76 34.63 4.50
N ASP A 266 -18.98 34.51 5.03
CA ASP A 266 -19.35 35.05 6.34
C ASP A 266 -18.76 34.27 7.53
N GLY A 267 -18.13 33.12 7.27
CA GLY A 267 -17.39 32.30 8.21
C GLY A 267 -15.87 32.53 8.19
N GLN A 268 -15.35 33.26 7.20
CA GLN A 268 -13.92 33.55 7.07
C GLN A 268 -13.45 34.49 8.20
N GLY A 269 -12.18 34.35 8.61
CA GLY A 269 -11.61 35.11 9.74
C GLY A 269 -12.11 34.69 11.13
N LYS A 270 -13.19 33.90 11.23
CA LYS A 270 -13.80 33.48 12.51
C LYS A 270 -13.25 32.16 13.08
N GLY A 271 -12.11 31.69 12.56
CA GLY A 271 -11.46 30.46 13.00
C GLY A 271 -12.14 29.15 12.55
N ILE A 272 -13.20 29.21 11.74
CA ILE A 272 -13.92 28.02 11.24
C ILE A 272 -12.99 27.11 10.42
N GLY A 273 -12.25 27.69 9.46
CA GLY A 273 -11.31 26.93 8.62
C GLY A 273 -10.25 26.21 9.45
N LYS A 274 -9.64 26.90 10.42
CA LYS A 274 -8.66 26.30 11.37
C LYS A 274 -9.28 25.15 12.16
N LYS A 275 -10.51 25.31 12.66
CA LYS A 275 -11.22 24.25 13.38
C LYS A 275 -11.45 23.05 12.48
N LEU A 276 -12.08 23.22 11.32
CA LEU A 276 -12.39 22.12 10.41
C LEU A 276 -11.13 21.40 9.95
N PHE A 277 -10.09 22.14 9.54
CA PHE A 277 -8.83 21.56 9.07
C PHE A 277 -8.15 20.70 10.15
N ARG A 278 -8.15 21.13 11.41
CA ARG A 278 -7.61 20.30 12.51
C ARG A 278 -8.28 18.92 12.60
N HIS A 279 -9.59 18.85 12.36
CA HIS A 279 -10.32 17.58 12.37
C HIS A 279 -10.09 16.77 11.09
N ILE A 280 -9.97 17.42 9.93
CA ILE A 280 -9.58 16.78 8.66
C ILE A 280 -8.19 16.15 8.80
N ARG A 281 -7.21 16.90 9.29
CA ARG A 281 -5.84 16.39 9.55
C ARG A 281 -5.85 15.20 10.51
N LYS A 282 -6.61 15.30 11.61
CA LYS A 282 -6.73 14.19 12.56
C LYS A 282 -7.32 12.95 11.89
N ALA A 283 -8.42 13.11 11.16
CA ALA A 283 -9.09 12.01 10.49
C ALA A 283 -8.21 11.39 9.38
N ALA A 284 -7.50 12.19 8.59
CA ALA A 284 -6.55 11.70 7.59
C ALA A 284 -5.47 10.82 8.22
N ARG A 285 -4.87 11.29 9.32
CA ARG A 285 -3.85 10.53 10.06
C ARG A 285 -4.39 9.25 10.70
N GLU A 286 -5.57 9.31 11.32
CA GLU A 286 -6.22 8.13 11.91
C GLU A 286 -6.57 7.06 10.87
N ASN A 287 -6.72 7.46 9.61
CA ASN A 287 -6.96 6.56 8.48
C ASN A 287 -5.68 6.24 7.68
N GLY A 288 -4.51 6.45 8.27
CA GLY A 288 -3.24 5.92 7.77
C GLY A 288 -2.53 6.76 6.72
N LEU A 289 -2.95 8.01 6.50
CA LEU A 289 -2.15 8.95 5.70
C LEU A 289 -1.00 9.52 6.53
N GLU A 290 0.19 9.54 5.93
CA GLU A 290 1.41 10.09 6.54
C GLU A 290 1.53 11.58 6.27
N LYS A 291 1.07 12.04 5.09
CA LYS A 291 1.23 13.41 4.60
C LYS A 291 -0.08 13.97 4.07
N LEU A 292 -0.19 15.30 4.07
CA LEU A 292 -1.21 16.01 3.31
C LEU A 292 -0.56 16.95 2.30
N ARG A 293 -1.08 16.99 1.08
CA ARG A 293 -0.57 17.84 0.00
C ARG A 293 -1.70 18.66 -0.61
N LEU A 294 -1.38 19.85 -1.12
CA LEU A 294 -2.32 20.73 -1.81
C LEU A 294 -1.62 21.63 -2.81
N GLY A 295 -2.39 22.19 -3.75
CA GLY A 295 -1.94 23.29 -4.61
C GLY A 295 -2.45 24.64 -4.10
N CYS A 296 -1.58 25.64 -4.03
CA CYS A 296 -1.95 27.01 -3.70
C CYS A 296 -1.27 27.97 -4.68
N TYR A 297 -2.05 28.76 -5.41
CA TYR A 297 -1.46 29.78 -6.30
C TYR A 297 -0.67 30.82 -5.50
N ALA A 298 0.53 31.17 -5.98
CA ALA A 298 1.45 32.07 -5.28
C ALA A 298 0.86 33.46 -5.03
N PHE A 299 0.02 33.94 -5.95
CA PHE A 299 -0.71 35.21 -5.84
C PHE A 299 -1.87 35.17 -4.83
N ASN A 300 -2.28 33.99 -4.34
CA ASN A 300 -3.31 33.85 -3.31
C ASN A 300 -2.71 33.91 -1.91
N GLU A 301 -2.25 35.12 -1.52
CA GLU A 301 -1.58 35.35 -0.24
C GLU A 301 -2.45 34.94 0.97
N SER A 302 -3.76 35.15 0.90
CA SER A 302 -4.68 34.77 1.97
C SER A 302 -4.67 33.26 2.21
N ALA A 303 -4.81 32.46 1.14
CA ALA A 303 -4.76 31.01 1.24
C ALA A 303 -3.36 30.52 1.66
N ARG A 304 -2.29 31.07 1.06
CA ARG A 304 -0.90 30.72 1.41
C ARG A 304 -0.64 30.94 2.90
N ASN A 305 -0.96 32.14 3.40
CA ASN A 305 -0.79 32.48 4.82
C ASN A 305 -1.62 31.58 5.74
N PHE A 306 -2.81 31.14 5.31
CA PHE A 306 -3.62 30.19 6.07
C PHE A 306 -2.92 28.83 6.19
N TRP A 307 -2.44 28.28 5.07
CA TRP A 307 -1.81 26.95 5.00
C TRP A 307 -0.46 26.90 5.70
N GLU A 308 0.38 27.92 5.54
CA GLU A 308 1.65 28.04 6.27
C GLU A 308 1.42 28.05 7.79
N LYS A 309 0.38 28.75 8.27
CA LYS A 309 -0.02 28.73 9.70
C LYS A 309 -0.53 27.37 10.17
N GLN A 310 -0.96 26.48 9.27
CA GLN A 310 -1.32 25.10 9.60
C GLN A 310 -0.11 24.15 9.58
N GLY A 311 1.06 24.64 9.17
CA GLY A 311 2.32 23.91 9.13
C GLY A 311 2.74 23.45 7.74
N PHE A 312 1.97 23.75 6.70
CA PHE A 312 2.35 23.39 5.33
C PHE A 312 3.59 24.17 4.88
N ARG A 313 4.42 23.54 4.06
CA ARG A 313 5.59 24.13 3.43
C ARG A 313 5.57 23.87 1.94
N THR A 314 6.03 24.83 1.14
CA THR A 314 6.22 24.62 -0.30
C THR A 314 7.32 23.59 -0.52
N VAL A 315 7.02 22.53 -1.28
CA VAL A 315 7.95 21.45 -1.63
C VAL A 315 8.26 21.41 -3.13
N ASP A 316 7.39 21.98 -3.96
CA ASP A 316 7.53 22.06 -5.41
C ASP A 316 6.77 23.29 -5.92
N THR A 317 7.12 23.80 -7.10
CA THR A 317 6.49 24.95 -7.74
C THR A 317 6.25 24.64 -9.21
N ARG A 318 5.05 24.92 -9.71
CA ARG A 318 4.65 24.59 -11.08
C ARG A 318 4.03 25.78 -11.78
N GLU A 319 4.43 26.00 -13.03
CA GLU A 319 3.78 26.99 -13.88
C GLU A 319 2.45 26.42 -14.42
N LYS A 320 1.35 27.15 -14.23
CA LYS A 320 0.03 26.85 -14.77
C LYS A 320 -0.51 28.07 -15.51
N GLU A 321 -1.54 27.87 -16.33
CA GLU A 321 -2.16 28.94 -17.13
C GLU A 321 -2.62 30.13 -16.26
N ALA A 322 -3.15 29.86 -15.07
CA ALA A 322 -3.57 30.91 -14.14
C ALA A 322 -2.38 31.60 -13.42
N GLY A 323 -1.19 30.99 -13.42
CA GLY A 323 0.04 31.50 -12.80
C GLY A 323 0.82 30.43 -12.04
N GLU A 324 1.81 30.87 -11.26
CA GLU A 324 2.65 30.02 -10.42
C GLU A 324 1.83 29.31 -9.32
N LEU A 325 1.85 27.97 -9.34
CA LEU A 325 1.19 27.10 -8.37
C LEU A 325 2.23 26.52 -7.40
N LEU A 326 2.10 26.85 -6.12
CA LEU A 326 2.90 26.28 -5.04
C LEU A 326 2.30 24.93 -4.64
N VAL A 327 3.09 23.86 -4.73
CA VAL A 327 2.74 22.55 -4.17
C VAL A 327 3.19 22.55 -2.72
N MET A 328 2.24 22.47 -1.80
CA MET A 328 2.50 22.54 -0.37
C MET A 328 2.24 21.19 0.31
N GLU A 329 3.08 20.84 1.29
CA GLU A 329 3.00 19.59 2.04
C GLU A 329 3.07 19.83 3.56
N LEU A 330 2.33 19.03 4.33
CA LEU A 330 2.27 19.03 5.80
C LEU A 330 2.74 17.71 6.42
#